data_AF-A0A956TD60-F1
#
_entry.id   AF-A0A956TD60-F1
#
_cell.length_a   1.000
_cell.length_b   1.000
_cell.length_c   1.000
_cell.angle_alpha   90.00
_cell.angle_beta   90.00
_cell.angle_gamma   90.00
#
_symmetry.space_group_name_H-M   'P 1'
#
loop_
_entity.id
_entity.type
_entity.pdbx_description
1 polymer ?
#
loop_
_entity_poly.entity_id
_entity_poly.type
_entity_poly.pdbx_seq_one_letter_code
_entity_poly.pdbx_strand_id
1 'polypeptide(L)'
;MSEERLPELPSRFEFLLEGLRSRQAFALARARGGPFRYASSRNVTPEPRETSATAGESWDQSATHSGDRPLREDSSRRWKVQGQAVDGRFKTYLRPGPGGESKTRLPLDRGARDLASQRQSLLTRHQSLRRHAQCKNLAIKVEEHPLLYPRAFLATYPAALSELRASPEVINMLAITPPDRPDTRKAVRELLRHGGFKPSGRNKPAWEFLDKACAEGKLASINMAVDFCNAFSLHAGIPISVLDFERLVPPLRIAVAGPDESYVFNPSGQVLDLEGLLTLYDANGPCGGPVKDSQRSKTHDATTRTLTVLWGCEAFHSLIDDLFQSYCAALLESGAIVEEVRCG
;
A
#
# COMPACT_ATOMS: atom_id res chain seq x y z
N MET A 1 -30.26 -34.67 6.61
CA MET A 1 -28.80 -34.86 6.69
C MET A 1 -28.18 -33.50 6.45
N SER A 2 -27.77 -32.83 7.52
CA SER A 2 -27.10 -31.53 7.49
C SER A 2 -25.68 -31.75 6.98
N GLU A 3 -25.37 -31.14 5.82
CA GLU A 3 -24.05 -31.13 5.21
C GLU A 3 -23.14 -30.31 6.12
N GLU A 4 -22.36 -30.99 6.94
CA GLU A 4 -21.38 -30.40 7.84
C GLU A 4 -20.25 -29.84 6.97
N ARG A 5 -20.38 -28.55 6.62
CA ARG A 5 -19.38 -27.80 5.86
C ARG A 5 -18.11 -27.77 6.70
N LEU A 6 -17.14 -28.63 6.35
CA LEU A 6 -15.79 -28.62 6.93
C LEU A 6 -15.24 -27.18 6.87
N PRO A 7 -14.60 -26.67 7.93
CA PRO A 7 -14.04 -25.32 7.91
C PRO A 7 -13.00 -25.24 6.79
N GLU A 8 -13.18 -24.28 5.88
CA GLU A 8 -12.19 -23.97 4.84
C GLU A 8 -10.87 -23.61 5.55
N LEU A 9 -9.78 -24.28 5.16
CA LEU A 9 -8.46 -23.97 5.70
C LEU A 9 -8.07 -22.56 5.23
N PRO A 10 -7.55 -21.70 6.11
CA PRO A 10 -7.15 -20.36 5.75
C PRO A 10 -6.09 -20.37 4.65
N SER A 11 -6.15 -19.39 3.76
CA SER A 11 -5.23 -19.30 2.64
C SER A 11 -3.78 -19.15 3.13
N ARG A 12 -2.80 -19.48 2.29
CA ARG A 12 -1.38 -19.26 2.63
C ARG A 12 -1.06 -17.79 2.96
N PHE A 13 -1.81 -16.85 2.37
CA PHE A 13 -1.63 -15.42 2.58
C PHE A 13 -2.28 -14.97 3.89
N GLU A 14 -3.44 -15.52 4.23
CA GLU A 14 -4.08 -15.31 5.54
C GLU A 14 -3.19 -15.84 6.66
N PHE A 15 -2.67 -17.07 6.50
CA PHE A 15 -1.74 -17.65 7.47
C PHE A 15 -0.47 -16.79 7.65
N LEU A 16 0.05 -16.22 6.57
CA LEU A 16 1.18 -15.29 6.63
C LEU A 16 0.82 -14.02 7.42
N LEU A 17 -0.33 -13.40 7.11
CA LEU A 17 -0.80 -12.18 7.79
C LEU A 17 -1.07 -12.44 9.27
N GLU A 18 -1.79 -13.51 9.62
CA GLU A 18 -2.07 -13.91 11.00
C GLU A 18 -0.79 -14.21 11.79
N GLY A 19 0.16 -14.90 11.17
CA GLY A 19 1.47 -15.15 11.75
C GLY A 19 2.23 -13.86 12.08
N LEU A 20 2.13 -12.84 11.23
CA LEU A 20 2.73 -11.53 11.46
C LEU A 20 2.03 -10.75 12.56
N ARG A 21 0.69 -10.75 12.60
CA ARG A 21 -0.10 -10.15 13.69
C ARG A 21 0.29 -10.72 15.04
N SER A 22 0.36 -12.05 15.12
CA SER A 22 0.70 -12.77 16.35
C SER A 22 2.10 -12.40 16.87
N ARG A 23 3.09 -12.28 15.97
CA ARG A 23 4.46 -11.86 16.33
C ARG A 23 4.51 -10.42 16.81
N GLN A 24 3.77 -9.51 16.18
CA GLN A 24 3.71 -8.11 16.61
C GLN A 24 3.05 -7.95 17.99
N ALA A 25 1.92 -8.64 18.21
CA ALA A 25 1.25 -8.66 19.51
C ALA A 25 2.20 -9.16 20.62
N PHE A 26 2.97 -10.21 20.35
CA PHE A 26 3.98 -10.71 21.28
C PHE A 26 5.11 -9.70 21.56
N ALA A 27 5.64 -9.05 20.52
CA ALA A 27 6.67 -8.03 20.67
C ALA A 27 6.20 -6.83 21.51
N LEU A 28 4.97 -6.36 21.29
CA LEU A 28 4.34 -5.29 22.07
C LEU A 28 4.10 -5.70 23.53
N ALA A 29 3.65 -6.93 23.78
CA ALA A 29 3.46 -7.46 25.14
C ALA A 29 4.78 -7.54 25.91
N ARG A 30 5.86 -7.99 25.25
CA ARG A 30 7.21 -8.03 25.84
C ARG A 30 7.75 -6.63 26.13
N ALA A 31 7.56 -5.67 25.22
CA ALA A 31 7.99 -4.28 25.41
C ALA A 31 7.27 -3.58 26.57
N ARG A 32 6.05 -4.02 26.90
CA ARG A 32 5.25 -3.50 28.03
C ARG A 32 5.56 -4.18 29.37
N GLY A 33 6.52 -5.11 29.44
CA GLY A 33 7.00 -5.71 30.69
C GLY A 33 6.03 -6.71 31.34
N GLY A 34 5.04 -7.24 30.62
CA GLY A 34 4.10 -8.21 31.18
C GLY A 34 4.71 -9.61 31.36
N PRO A 35 4.48 -10.31 32.49
CA PRO A 35 4.86 -11.72 32.61
C PRO A 35 3.86 -12.57 31.82
N PHE A 36 4.34 -13.41 30.89
CA PHE A 36 3.49 -14.41 30.25
C PHE A 36 3.90 -15.81 30.65
N ARG A 37 2.97 -16.52 31.32
CA ARG A 37 3.07 -17.96 31.61
C ARG A 37 2.52 -18.73 30.42
N TYR A 38 3.32 -19.64 29.89
CA TYR A 38 2.88 -20.59 28.88
C TYR A 38 1.92 -21.60 29.54
N ALA A 39 0.66 -21.65 29.11
CA ALA A 39 -0.20 -22.78 29.41
C ALA A 39 0.11 -23.90 28.40
N SER A 40 1.16 -24.69 28.66
CA SER A 40 1.39 -25.93 27.91
C SER A 40 0.37 -26.96 28.38
N SER A 41 -0.64 -27.21 27.56
CA SER A 41 -1.33 -28.50 27.58
C SER A 41 -0.36 -29.58 27.08
N ARG A 42 0.22 -30.36 27.99
CA ARG A 42 0.56 -31.80 27.89
C ARG A 42 1.46 -32.17 29.07
N ASN A 43 0.86 -32.85 30.04
CA ASN A 43 1.59 -33.62 31.05
C ASN A 43 2.33 -34.75 30.36
N VAL A 44 3.66 -34.69 30.33
CA VAL A 44 4.54 -35.86 30.28
C VAL A 44 5.69 -35.56 31.23
N THR A 45 5.65 -36.18 32.41
CA THR A 45 6.77 -36.25 33.35
C THR A 45 7.87 -37.14 32.79
N PRO A 46 9.15 -36.74 32.88
CA PRO A 46 10.24 -37.68 32.97
C PRO A 46 10.81 -37.72 34.39
N GLU A 47 11.08 -38.93 34.88
CA GLU A 47 11.81 -39.22 36.11
C GLU A 47 13.23 -38.66 36.12
N PRO A 48 13.83 -38.44 37.32
CA PRO A 48 15.17 -37.89 37.43
C PRO A 48 16.24 -38.97 37.28
N ARG A 49 17.31 -38.68 36.53
CA ARG A 49 18.60 -39.34 36.68
C ARG A 49 19.65 -38.34 37.10
N GLU A 50 20.32 -38.69 38.19
CA GLU A 50 21.50 -38.05 38.76
C GLU A 50 22.66 -38.06 37.75
N THR A 51 23.51 -37.02 37.79
CA THR A 51 24.97 -37.17 37.88
C THR A 51 25.69 -35.82 38.02
N SER A 52 26.34 -35.68 39.18
CA SER A 52 27.69 -35.13 39.46
C SER A 52 28.28 -33.92 38.71
N ALA A 53 28.81 -33.04 39.55
CA ALA A 53 29.64 -31.85 39.37
C ALA A 53 30.97 -32.00 38.61
N THR A 54 31.46 -30.85 38.09
CA THR A 54 32.78 -30.20 38.36
C THR A 54 32.78 -28.85 37.59
N ALA A 55 32.83 -27.68 38.24
CA ALA A 55 33.98 -26.94 38.81
C ALA A 55 34.90 -26.28 37.75
N GLY A 56 35.11 -24.95 37.88
CA GLY A 56 36.12 -24.18 37.14
C GLY A 56 35.77 -22.69 36.92
N GLU A 57 35.89 -21.85 37.96
CA GLU A 57 36.80 -20.66 38.04
C GLU A 57 36.39 -19.43 37.20
N SER A 58 35.83 -18.35 37.75
CA SER A 58 36.38 -17.34 38.69
C SER A 58 37.59 -16.55 38.17
N TRP A 59 37.37 -15.31 37.71
CA TRP A 59 38.27 -14.18 37.98
C TRP A 59 37.43 -12.90 38.15
N ASP A 60 37.42 -12.39 39.37
CA ASP A 60 36.98 -11.05 39.74
C ASP A 60 38.16 -10.33 40.42
N GLN A 61 38.08 -8.99 40.42
CA GLN A 61 38.72 -8.03 41.32
C GLN A 61 39.97 -7.27 40.84
N SER A 62 39.67 -6.10 40.24
CA SER A 62 39.93 -4.75 40.78
C SER A 62 41.33 -4.33 41.24
N ALA A 63 41.78 -3.17 40.71
CA ALA A 63 42.45 -2.15 41.50
C ALA A 63 42.20 -0.74 40.93
N THR A 64 42.02 0.21 41.83
CA THR A 64 41.54 1.59 41.67
C THR A 64 42.66 2.64 41.82
N HIS A 65 42.29 3.91 41.53
CA HIS A 65 42.92 5.21 41.87
C HIS A 65 44.01 5.72 40.91
N SER A 66 44.12 7.00 40.53
CA SER A 66 43.38 8.26 40.75
C SER A 66 44.09 9.36 39.95
N GLY A 67 43.41 10.42 39.48
CA GLY A 67 44.10 11.65 39.04
C GLY A 67 43.35 12.53 38.03
N ASP A 68 42.63 13.52 38.56
CA ASP A 68 42.42 14.89 38.07
C ASP A 68 41.85 15.26 36.68
N ARG A 69 40.89 16.19 36.80
CA ARG A 69 40.14 17.02 35.83
C ARG A 69 41.05 18.03 35.07
N PRO A 70 40.60 18.76 34.00
CA PRO A 70 39.24 19.27 33.83
C PRO A 70 38.59 19.28 32.44
N LEU A 71 37.28 19.53 32.52
CA LEU A 71 36.28 19.75 31.47
C LEU A 71 36.54 21.04 30.67
N ARG A 72 36.20 21.01 29.38
CA ARG A 72 35.86 22.21 28.59
C ARG A 72 34.53 22.00 27.86
N GLU A 73 33.68 23.01 28.02
CA GLU A 73 32.39 23.23 27.37
C GLU A 73 32.54 23.41 25.85
N ASP A 74 31.50 23.04 25.09
CA ASP A 74 30.92 23.97 24.11
C ASP A 74 29.43 23.67 23.86
N SER A 75 28.79 24.70 23.37
CA SER A 75 27.49 25.30 23.60
C SER A 75 26.30 24.70 22.86
N SER A 76 25.19 24.60 23.60
CA SER A 76 23.83 24.44 23.05
C SER A 76 23.21 25.81 22.75
N ARG A 77 22.80 26.04 21.50
CA ARG A 77 22.10 27.24 21.05
C ARG A 77 20.65 27.23 21.52
N ARG A 78 20.33 28.10 22.47
CA ARG A 78 18.99 28.38 23.01
C ARG A 78 18.39 29.60 22.30
N TRP A 79 17.22 29.44 21.69
CA TRP A 79 16.40 30.53 21.15
C TRP A 79 15.83 31.38 22.29
N LYS A 80 15.99 32.70 22.23
CA LYS A 80 15.34 33.67 23.13
C LYS A 80 14.01 34.11 22.53
N VAL A 81 12.94 33.95 23.31
CA VAL A 81 11.63 34.58 23.10
C VAL A 81 11.57 35.82 24.00
N GLN A 82 11.23 36.98 23.44
CA GLN A 82 10.95 38.21 24.19
C GLN A 82 9.60 38.78 23.75
N GLY A 83 8.76 39.12 24.72
CA GLY A 83 7.48 39.80 24.55
C GLY A 83 6.73 39.84 25.88
N GLN A 84 6.98 40.87 26.68
CA GLN A 84 6.26 41.17 27.93
C GLN A 84 4.96 41.93 27.63
N ALA A 85 3.98 41.75 28.51
CA ALA A 85 2.75 42.53 28.57
C ALA A 85 2.63 43.24 29.94
N VAL A 86 1.73 44.24 29.95
CA VAL A 86 0.86 44.76 31.03
C VAL A 86 1.16 46.18 31.56
N ASP A 87 0.03 46.89 31.76
CA ASP A 87 -0.26 48.20 32.39
C ASP A 87 -0.61 49.32 31.38
N GLY A 88 -1.81 49.94 31.33
CA GLY A 88 -2.97 49.95 32.21
C GLY A 88 -3.66 51.32 32.06
N ARG A 89 -4.95 51.31 31.66
CA ARG A 89 -5.93 52.43 31.58
C ARG A 89 -5.84 53.34 30.35
N PHE A 90 -6.96 53.53 29.64
CA PHE A 90 -7.51 54.86 29.31
C PHE A 90 -9.04 54.78 29.05
N LYS A 91 -9.73 55.81 29.54
CA LYS A 91 -11.19 55.94 29.70
C LYS A 91 -11.92 56.23 28.38
N THR A 92 -13.16 55.75 28.31
CA THR A 92 -14.17 56.07 27.30
C THR A 92 -14.70 57.50 27.42
N TYR A 93 -14.84 58.19 26.28
CA TYR A 93 -15.83 59.25 26.07
C TYR A 93 -16.36 59.15 24.64
N LEU A 94 -17.68 58.98 24.51
CA LEU A 94 -18.43 59.14 23.25
C LEU A 94 -19.15 60.48 23.28
N ARG A 95 -18.89 61.33 22.27
CA ARG A 95 -19.88 62.29 21.75
C ARG A 95 -19.60 62.56 20.26
N PRO A 96 -20.62 62.59 19.38
CA PRO A 96 -20.44 62.69 17.93
C PRO A 96 -20.49 64.13 17.41
N GLY A 97 -19.80 64.38 16.30
CA GLY A 97 -19.85 65.62 15.52
C GLY A 97 -19.35 65.38 14.07
N PRO A 98 -19.81 66.16 13.09
CA PRO A 98 -20.30 65.65 11.81
C PRO A 98 -19.27 65.72 10.66
N GLY A 99 -19.48 64.86 9.65
CA GLY A 99 -18.93 65.07 8.31
C GLY A 99 -17.64 64.30 8.03
N GLY A 100 -17.78 63.14 7.40
CA GLY A 100 -16.66 62.38 6.83
C GLY A 100 -17.21 61.18 6.07
N GLU A 101 -17.25 61.29 4.75
CA GLU A 101 -17.71 60.25 3.84
C GLU A 101 -16.97 58.93 4.11
N SER A 102 -17.68 57.96 4.69
CA SER A 102 -17.22 56.57 4.75
C SER A 102 -17.86 55.82 3.59
N LYS A 103 -17.06 55.50 2.57
CA LYS A 103 -17.41 54.48 1.57
C LYS A 103 -17.62 53.17 2.32
N THR A 104 -18.88 52.86 2.60
CA THR A 104 -19.32 51.54 3.04
C THR A 104 -19.08 50.57 1.87
N ARG A 105 -17.94 49.86 1.90
CA ARG A 105 -17.86 48.58 1.19
C ARG A 105 -18.84 47.64 1.88
N LEU A 106 -19.99 47.45 1.26
CA LEU A 106 -20.91 46.37 1.58
C LEU A 106 -20.12 45.04 1.57
N PRO A 107 -20.29 44.15 2.57
CA PRO A 107 -19.63 42.85 2.59
C PRO A 107 -20.35 41.90 1.61
N LEU A 108 -20.20 42.15 0.31
CA LEU A 108 -20.76 41.28 -0.74
C LEU A 108 -19.89 40.04 -1.04
N ASP A 109 -18.72 39.94 -0.41
CA ASP A 109 -17.65 39.06 -0.88
C ASP A 109 -17.50 37.74 -0.09
N ARG A 110 -18.26 37.56 1.00
CA ARG A 110 -18.31 36.28 1.76
C ARG A 110 -19.37 35.33 1.24
N GLY A 111 -20.56 35.84 0.92
CA GLY A 111 -21.66 35.02 0.38
C GLY A 111 -21.35 34.44 -1.01
N ALA A 112 -20.63 35.18 -1.86
CA ALA A 112 -20.23 34.70 -3.18
C ALA A 112 -19.19 33.56 -3.12
N ARG A 113 -18.23 33.63 -2.17
CA ARG A 113 -17.25 32.56 -1.95
C ARG A 113 -17.89 31.30 -1.35
N ASP A 114 -18.85 31.49 -0.44
CA ASP A 114 -19.59 30.39 0.18
C ASP A 114 -20.49 29.68 -0.86
N LEU A 115 -21.20 30.44 -1.70
CA LEU A 115 -21.99 29.89 -2.82
C LEU A 115 -21.12 29.19 -3.88
N ALA A 116 -19.94 29.74 -4.20
CA ALA A 116 -19.01 29.09 -5.11
C ALA A 116 -18.46 27.78 -4.52
N SER A 117 -18.13 27.77 -3.23
CA SER A 117 -17.66 26.57 -2.52
C SER A 117 -18.76 25.52 -2.37
N GLN A 118 -20.00 25.93 -2.09
CA GLN A 118 -21.18 25.06 -2.04
C GLN A 118 -21.53 24.50 -3.42
N ARG A 119 -21.47 25.33 -4.47
CA ARG A 119 -21.70 24.89 -5.86
C ARG A 119 -20.61 23.94 -6.34
N GLN A 120 -19.34 24.19 -5.98
CA GLN A 120 -18.24 23.26 -6.23
C GLN A 120 -18.42 21.95 -5.47
N SER A 121 -18.81 22.01 -4.18
CA SER A 121 -19.09 20.83 -3.35
C SER A 121 -20.24 19.99 -3.92
N LEU A 122 -21.32 20.63 -4.38
CA LEU A 122 -22.46 19.96 -5.01
C LEU A 122 -22.09 19.36 -6.37
N LEU A 123 -21.27 20.04 -7.19
CA LEU A 123 -20.76 19.51 -8.45
C LEU A 123 -19.85 18.30 -8.23
N THR A 124 -18.93 18.38 -7.27
CA THR A 124 -18.08 17.24 -6.87
C THR A 124 -18.94 16.09 -6.36
N ARG A 125 -19.92 16.34 -5.49
CA ARG A 125 -20.84 15.32 -4.97
C ARG A 125 -21.68 14.69 -6.08
N HIS A 126 -22.15 15.48 -7.04
CA HIS A 126 -22.94 14.98 -8.18
C HIS A 126 -22.08 14.20 -9.18
N GLN A 127 -20.82 14.58 -9.37
CA GLN A 127 -19.84 13.79 -10.13
C GLN A 127 -19.50 12.48 -9.40
N SER A 128 -19.27 12.51 -8.08
CA SER A 128 -19.03 11.32 -7.27
C SER A 128 -20.23 10.36 -7.28
N LEU A 129 -21.47 10.88 -7.22
CA LEU A 129 -22.69 10.05 -7.31
C LEU A 129 -22.88 9.45 -8.72
N ARG A 130 -22.63 10.23 -9.79
CA ARG A 130 -22.64 9.69 -11.16
C ARG A 130 -21.54 8.65 -11.39
N ARG A 131 -20.36 8.85 -10.81
CA ARG A 131 -19.22 7.91 -10.89
C ARG A 131 -19.45 6.66 -10.05
N HIS A 132 -20.06 6.77 -8.87
CA HIS A 132 -20.45 5.62 -8.05
C HIS A 132 -21.51 4.76 -8.76
N ALA A 133 -22.47 5.39 -9.46
CA ALA A 133 -23.40 4.68 -10.34
C ALA A 133 -22.73 4.01 -11.56
N GLN A 134 -21.61 4.57 -12.04
CA GLN A 134 -20.82 4.03 -13.15
C GLN A 134 -20.02 2.75 -12.78
N CYS A 135 -19.82 2.48 -11.48
CA CYS A 135 -18.99 1.38 -11.01
C CYS A 135 -19.73 0.03 -10.92
N LYS A 136 -21.06 0.05 -10.73
CA LYS A 136 -21.86 -1.19 -10.62
C LYS A 136 -21.87 -2.04 -11.89
N ASN A 137 -21.43 -1.50 -13.03
CA ASN A 137 -21.37 -2.21 -14.31
C ASN A 137 -19.98 -2.17 -14.96
N LEU A 138 -18.92 -1.83 -14.22
CA LEU A 138 -17.57 -1.86 -14.78
C LEU A 138 -17.19 -3.31 -15.13
N ALA A 139 -16.76 -3.51 -16.37
CA ALA A 139 -16.19 -4.76 -16.84
C ALA A 139 -14.96 -4.45 -17.68
N ILE A 140 -13.99 -5.34 -17.64
CA ILE A 140 -12.81 -5.32 -18.50
C ILE A 140 -13.06 -6.36 -19.59
N LYS A 141 -13.19 -5.90 -20.83
CA LYS A 141 -13.27 -6.81 -21.97
C LYS A 141 -11.95 -7.53 -22.13
N VAL A 142 -11.92 -8.85 -22.13
CA VAL A 142 -10.67 -9.61 -22.33
C VAL A 142 -10.67 -10.18 -23.75
N GLU A 143 -9.68 -9.81 -24.56
CA GLU A 143 -9.45 -10.49 -25.84
C GLU A 143 -8.96 -11.93 -25.58
N GLU A 144 -9.38 -12.86 -26.43
CA GLU A 144 -9.13 -14.29 -26.24
C GLU A 144 -7.63 -14.57 -26.03
N HIS A 145 -7.31 -15.20 -24.91
CA HIS A 145 -5.94 -15.51 -24.54
C HIS A 145 -5.87 -16.83 -23.75
N PRO A 146 -5.26 -17.90 -24.31
CA PRO A 146 -5.39 -19.25 -23.76
C PRO A 146 -4.68 -19.47 -22.41
N LEU A 147 -3.75 -18.59 -22.05
CA LEU A 147 -2.98 -18.70 -20.80
C LEU A 147 -3.40 -17.69 -19.72
N LEU A 148 -4.26 -16.72 -20.04
CA LEU A 148 -4.54 -15.59 -19.15
C LEU A 148 -5.74 -15.92 -18.26
N TYR A 149 -5.55 -15.80 -16.95
CA TYR A 149 -6.62 -15.88 -15.96
C TYR A 149 -6.63 -14.59 -15.12
N PRO A 150 -7.26 -13.51 -15.61
CA PRO A 150 -7.18 -12.21 -14.97
C PRO A 150 -8.26 -12.06 -13.90
N ARG A 151 -7.89 -11.58 -12.72
CA ARG A 151 -8.83 -11.08 -11.71
C ARG A 151 -8.63 -9.58 -11.52
N ALA A 152 -9.70 -8.84 -11.28
CA ALA A 152 -9.62 -7.40 -11.08
C ALA A 152 -10.64 -6.92 -10.05
N PHE A 153 -10.29 -5.84 -9.35
CA PHE A 153 -11.20 -5.19 -8.41
C PHE A 153 -10.95 -3.68 -8.37
N LEU A 154 -11.99 -2.94 -8.01
CA LEU A 154 -11.90 -1.56 -7.57
C LEU A 154 -11.74 -1.52 -6.06
N ALA A 155 -10.82 -0.69 -5.57
CA ALA A 155 -10.73 -0.33 -4.16
C ALA A 155 -11.02 1.16 -4.00
N THR A 156 -11.93 1.51 -3.10
CA THR A 156 -12.20 2.89 -2.67
C THR A 156 -11.70 3.07 -1.24
N TYR A 157 -10.75 3.97 -1.05
CA TYR A 157 -10.10 4.22 0.22
C TYR A 157 -10.86 5.28 1.04
N PRO A 158 -10.78 5.24 2.39
CA PRO A 158 -11.50 6.18 3.26
C PRO A 158 -10.94 7.60 3.21
N ALA A 159 -9.71 7.79 2.73
CA ALA A 159 -9.04 9.07 2.54
C ALA A 159 -8.07 9.00 1.34
N ALA A 160 -7.43 10.13 1.03
CA ALA A 160 -6.37 10.19 0.02
C ALA A 160 -5.17 9.32 0.42
N LEU A 161 -4.48 8.71 -0.56
CA LEU A 161 -3.34 7.82 -0.28
C LEU A 161 -2.20 8.50 0.48
N SER A 162 -2.03 9.83 0.38
CA SER A 162 -1.03 10.59 1.15
C SER A 162 -1.27 10.57 2.67
N GLU A 163 -2.52 10.40 3.09
CA GLU A 163 -2.96 10.38 4.49
C GLU A 163 -2.99 8.96 5.07
N LEU A 164 -2.96 7.95 4.20
CA LEU A 164 -3.08 6.55 4.59
C LEU A 164 -1.71 5.86 4.66
N ARG A 165 -1.62 4.84 5.49
CA ARG A 165 -0.45 3.96 5.61
C ARG A 165 -0.93 2.53 5.59
N ALA A 166 -0.16 1.66 4.91
CA ALA A 166 -0.43 0.23 4.97
C ALA A 166 -0.26 -0.28 6.41
N SER A 167 -0.95 -1.39 6.71
CA SER A 167 -0.84 -2.00 8.02
C SER A 167 0.60 -2.50 8.27
N PRO A 168 1.06 -2.54 9.53
CA PRO A 168 2.40 -3.04 9.85
C PRO A 168 2.67 -4.46 9.31
N GLU A 169 1.66 -5.32 9.22
CA GLU A 169 1.77 -6.66 8.64
C GLU A 169 2.13 -6.62 7.16
N VAL A 170 1.44 -5.77 6.39
CA VAL A 170 1.72 -5.58 4.95
C VAL A 170 3.11 -4.99 4.74
N ILE A 171 3.51 -4.03 5.57
CA ILE A 171 4.87 -3.49 5.53
C ILE A 171 5.91 -4.58 5.84
N ASN A 172 5.66 -5.43 6.83
CA ASN A 172 6.56 -6.52 7.17
C ASN A 172 6.66 -7.57 6.05
N MET A 173 5.60 -7.80 5.28
CA MET A 173 5.67 -8.69 4.11
C MET A 173 6.71 -8.24 3.08
N LEU A 174 6.93 -6.93 2.92
CA LEU A 174 7.93 -6.38 2.00
C LEU A 174 9.38 -6.67 2.43
N ALA A 175 9.59 -7.02 3.70
CA ALA A 175 10.90 -7.35 4.26
C ALA A 175 11.15 -8.87 4.35
N ILE A 176 10.16 -9.70 4.01
CA ILE A 176 10.24 -11.15 4.11
C ILE A 176 10.44 -11.74 2.72
N THR A 177 11.61 -12.35 2.50
CA THR A 177 11.89 -13.07 1.27
C THR A 177 10.96 -14.28 1.14
N PRO A 178 10.12 -14.34 0.09
CA PRO A 178 9.26 -15.49 -0.16
C PRO A 178 10.09 -16.71 -0.60
N PRO A 179 9.56 -17.94 -0.45
CA PRO A 179 10.20 -19.14 -1.01
C PRO A 179 10.28 -19.05 -2.53
N ASP A 180 11.19 -19.81 -3.15
CA ASP A 180 11.29 -19.87 -4.62
C ASP A 180 10.04 -20.50 -5.24
N ARG A 181 9.64 -19.98 -6.41
CA ARG A 181 8.41 -20.35 -7.13
C ARG A 181 8.73 -20.62 -8.62
N PRO A 182 9.55 -21.63 -8.95
CA PRO A 182 10.07 -21.82 -10.30
C PRO A 182 8.95 -22.08 -11.33
N ASP A 183 7.90 -22.83 -10.94
CA ASP A 183 6.79 -23.15 -11.84
C ASP A 183 5.92 -21.93 -12.14
N THR A 184 5.59 -21.13 -11.10
CA THR A 184 4.90 -19.85 -11.28
C THR A 184 5.72 -18.90 -12.16
N ARG A 185 7.04 -18.82 -11.93
CA ARG A 185 7.94 -18.00 -12.75
C ARG A 185 7.94 -18.43 -14.21
N LYS A 186 7.99 -19.74 -14.46
CA LYS A 186 7.92 -20.30 -15.81
C LYS A 186 6.59 -19.93 -16.47
N ALA A 187 5.46 -20.18 -15.81
CA ALA A 187 4.14 -19.91 -16.37
C ALA A 187 3.90 -18.41 -16.64
N VAL A 188 4.30 -17.51 -15.74
CA VAL A 188 4.20 -16.06 -15.98
C VAL A 188 5.04 -15.65 -17.19
N ARG A 189 6.27 -16.17 -17.33
CA ARG A 189 7.09 -15.85 -18.50
C ARG A 189 6.53 -16.43 -19.80
N GLU A 190 5.89 -17.61 -19.77
CA GLU A 190 5.19 -18.16 -20.93
C GLU A 190 3.96 -17.33 -21.30
N LEU A 191 3.16 -16.90 -20.31
CA LEU A 191 2.05 -15.97 -20.49
C LEU A 191 2.52 -14.70 -21.22
N LEU A 192 3.60 -14.08 -20.76
CA LEU A 192 4.12 -12.86 -21.38
C LEU A 192 4.78 -13.10 -22.75
N ARG A 193 5.18 -14.33 -23.09
CA ARG A 193 5.76 -14.65 -24.41
C ARG A 193 4.71 -14.94 -25.47
N HIS A 194 3.46 -15.19 -25.08
CA HIS A 194 2.41 -15.62 -25.99
C HIS A 194 2.25 -14.69 -27.20
N GLY A 195 2.30 -13.37 -26.97
CA GLY A 195 2.23 -12.37 -28.04
C GLY A 195 3.55 -12.06 -28.74
N GLY A 196 4.65 -12.74 -28.41
CA GLY A 196 5.99 -12.48 -28.95
C GLY A 196 6.90 -11.61 -28.07
N PHE A 197 6.38 -11.08 -26.96
CA PHE A 197 7.17 -10.25 -26.04
C PHE A 197 8.29 -11.05 -25.34
N LYS A 198 9.40 -10.37 -25.01
CA LYS A 198 10.60 -10.98 -24.41
C LYS A 198 10.75 -10.55 -22.94
N PRO A 199 10.28 -11.33 -21.96
CA PRO A 199 10.31 -10.97 -20.54
C PRO A 199 11.69 -11.20 -19.91
N SER A 200 12.69 -10.42 -20.32
CA SER A 200 14.07 -10.53 -19.86
C SER A 200 14.71 -9.17 -19.58
N GLY A 201 15.83 -9.14 -18.85
CA GLY A 201 16.55 -7.91 -18.55
C GLY A 201 15.69 -6.83 -17.88
N ARG A 202 15.47 -5.70 -18.58
CA ARG A 202 14.65 -4.56 -18.13
C ARG A 202 13.13 -4.76 -18.32
N ASN A 203 12.75 -5.84 -18.98
CA ASN A 203 11.38 -6.23 -19.35
C ASN A 203 10.87 -7.43 -18.54
N LYS A 204 11.56 -7.79 -17.45
CA LYS A 204 11.07 -8.82 -16.53
C LYS A 204 9.70 -8.40 -15.96
N PRO A 205 8.83 -9.37 -15.60
CA PRO A 205 7.59 -9.06 -14.89
C PRO A 205 7.88 -8.33 -13.58
N ALA A 206 6.97 -7.45 -13.15
CA ALA A 206 7.16 -6.54 -12.03
C ALA A 206 7.64 -7.24 -10.74
N TRP A 207 7.04 -8.39 -10.41
CA TRP A 207 7.36 -9.13 -9.19
C TRP A 207 8.80 -9.66 -9.12
N GLU A 208 9.46 -9.93 -10.26
CA GLU A 208 10.87 -10.36 -10.25
C GLU A 208 11.81 -9.24 -9.80
N PHE A 209 11.44 -7.98 -10.04
CA PHE A 209 12.17 -6.83 -9.48
C PHE A 209 11.92 -6.70 -7.98
N LEU A 210 10.71 -7.05 -7.51
CA LEU A 210 10.38 -7.07 -6.08
C LEU A 210 11.17 -8.16 -5.35
N ASP A 211 11.26 -9.37 -5.88
CA ASP A 211 12.09 -10.46 -5.33
C ASP A 211 13.53 -9.98 -5.10
N LYS A 212 14.13 -9.38 -6.13
CA LYS A 212 15.51 -8.86 -6.06
C LYS A 212 15.65 -7.73 -5.03
N ALA A 213 14.73 -6.76 -5.05
CA ALA A 213 14.77 -5.63 -4.12
C ALA A 213 14.54 -6.08 -2.67
N CYS A 214 13.69 -7.09 -2.43
CA CYS A 214 13.47 -7.69 -1.13
C CYS A 214 14.75 -8.35 -0.60
N ALA A 215 15.39 -9.19 -1.42
CA ALA A 215 16.64 -9.86 -1.06
C ALA A 215 17.79 -8.89 -0.76
N GLU A 216 17.80 -7.72 -1.39
CA GLU A 216 18.78 -6.65 -1.16
C GLU A 216 18.40 -5.70 0.00
N GLY A 217 17.24 -5.87 0.63
CA GLY A 217 16.74 -4.97 1.69
C GLY A 217 16.41 -3.56 1.19
N LYS A 218 16.02 -3.42 -0.08
CA LYS A 218 15.77 -2.14 -0.78
C LYS A 218 14.30 -1.86 -1.07
N LEU A 219 13.39 -2.76 -0.71
CA LEU A 219 11.95 -2.47 -0.81
C LEU A 219 11.57 -1.47 0.29
N ALA A 220 11.10 -0.30 -0.15
CA ALA A 220 10.59 0.74 0.73
C ALA A 220 9.09 0.92 0.52
N SER A 221 8.41 1.38 1.56
CA SER A 221 7.02 1.83 1.48
C SER A 221 6.91 3.05 0.56
N ILE A 222 5.89 3.07 -0.30
CA ILE A 222 5.63 4.14 -1.27
C ILE A 222 4.31 4.82 -0.93
N ASN A 223 3.22 4.08 -0.98
CA ASN A 223 1.89 4.48 -0.54
C ASN A 223 1.08 3.20 -0.28
N MET A 224 -0.04 3.31 0.43
CA MET A 224 -0.80 2.14 0.85
C MET A 224 -1.18 1.22 -0.32
N ALA A 225 -1.70 1.75 -1.44
CA ALA A 225 -2.10 0.93 -2.58
C ALA A 225 -0.91 0.18 -3.23
N VAL A 226 0.24 0.87 -3.38
CA VAL A 226 1.46 0.29 -3.95
C VAL A 226 2.10 -0.71 -2.99
N ASP A 227 2.05 -0.45 -1.68
CA ASP A 227 2.62 -1.34 -0.67
C ASP A 227 1.87 -2.68 -0.61
N PHE A 228 0.53 -2.62 -0.63
CA PHE A 228 -0.30 -3.81 -0.77
C PHE A 228 -0.01 -4.55 -2.08
N CYS A 229 -0.01 -3.83 -3.22
CA CYS A 229 0.29 -4.41 -4.53
C CYS A 229 1.64 -5.14 -4.52
N ASN A 230 2.69 -4.48 -4.02
CA ASN A 230 4.03 -5.04 -3.95
C ASN A 230 4.11 -6.24 -3.00
N ALA A 231 3.49 -6.17 -1.82
CA ALA A 231 3.50 -7.25 -0.84
C ALA A 231 2.82 -8.51 -1.40
N PHE A 232 1.60 -8.39 -1.92
CA PHE A 232 0.87 -9.51 -2.46
C PHE A 232 1.51 -10.06 -3.75
N SER A 233 1.98 -9.18 -4.65
CA SER A 233 2.68 -9.58 -5.88
C SER A 233 4.00 -10.31 -5.58
N LEU A 234 4.79 -9.82 -4.62
CA LEU A 234 6.00 -10.45 -4.12
C LEU A 234 5.72 -11.85 -3.58
N HIS A 235 4.76 -12.01 -2.67
CA HIS A 235 4.51 -13.32 -2.07
C HIS A 235 3.84 -14.31 -3.04
N ALA A 236 3.05 -13.80 -3.99
CA ALA A 236 2.41 -14.63 -5.02
C ALA A 236 3.37 -15.12 -6.10
N GLY A 237 4.34 -14.29 -6.51
CA GLY A 237 5.09 -14.52 -7.74
C GLY A 237 4.27 -14.22 -9.00
N ILE A 238 3.26 -13.35 -8.88
CA ILE A 238 2.34 -12.99 -9.95
C ILE A 238 2.41 -11.47 -10.16
N PRO A 239 2.49 -10.97 -11.41
CA PRO A 239 2.46 -9.53 -11.64
C PRO A 239 1.10 -8.95 -11.27
N ILE A 240 1.10 -7.80 -10.60
CA ILE A 240 -0.11 -7.06 -10.25
C ILE A 240 0.10 -5.61 -10.67
N SER A 241 -0.92 -5.01 -11.30
CA SER A 241 -0.99 -3.58 -11.58
C SER A 241 -1.92 -2.89 -10.58
N VAL A 242 -1.58 -1.66 -10.19
CA VAL A 242 -2.47 -0.80 -9.37
C VAL A 242 -2.51 0.61 -9.96
N LEU A 243 -3.67 0.98 -10.49
CA LEU A 243 -3.87 2.17 -11.30
C LEU A 243 -4.83 3.12 -10.60
N ASP A 244 -4.61 4.43 -10.72
CA ASP A 244 -5.60 5.42 -10.30
C ASP A 244 -6.82 5.33 -11.22
N PHE A 245 -7.96 4.94 -10.65
CA PHE A 245 -9.18 4.74 -11.42
C PHE A 245 -9.72 6.04 -12.02
N GLU A 246 -9.52 7.18 -11.35
CA GLU A 246 -10.00 8.49 -11.80
C GLU A 246 -9.16 9.04 -12.97
N ARG A 247 -8.02 8.41 -13.28
CA ARG A 247 -7.19 8.71 -14.46
C ARG A 247 -7.46 7.80 -15.65
N LEU A 248 -8.31 6.79 -15.49
CA LEU A 248 -8.72 5.87 -16.56
C LEU A 248 -9.99 6.38 -17.26
N VAL A 249 -10.09 6.09 -18.55
CA VAL A 249 -11.28 6.44 -19.35
C VAL A 249 -11.89 5.16 -19.94
N PRO A 250 -12.93 4.57 -19.31
CA PRO A 250 -13.61 3.40 -19.87
C PRO A 250 -14.14 3.63 -21.31
N PRO A 251 -14.35 2.59 -22.13
CA PRO A 251 -14.30 1.16 -21.78
C PRO A 251 -12.87 0.65 -21.56
N LEU A 252 -12.75 -0.36 -20.70
CA LEU A 252 -11.48 -1.03 -20.42
C LEU A 252 -11.38 -2.34 -21.20
N ARG A 253 -10.20 -2.66 -21.72
CA ARG A 253 -9.92 -3.97 -22.32
C ARG A 253 -8.52 -4.48 -22.00
N ILE A 254 -8.35 -5.79 -21.97
CA ILE A 254 -7.04 -6.45 -21.96
C ILE A 254 -6.83 -7.09 -23.32
N ALA A 255 -5.66 -6.83 -23.92
CA ALA A 255 -5.28 -7.36 -25.22
C ALA A 255 -3.76 -7.49 -25.33
N VAL A 256 -3.31 -8.27 -26.31
CA VAL A 256 -1.90 -8.27 -26.72
C VAL A 256 -1.64 -7.02 -27.54
N ALA A 257 -0.64 -6.25 -27.16
CA ALA A 257 -0.28 -5.02 -27.84
C ALA A 257 0.29 -5.26 -29.24
N GLY A 258 -0.14 -4.41 -30.17
CA GLY A 258 0.29 -4.45 -31.56
C GLY A 258 1.69 -3.85 -31.78
N PRO A 259 2.16 -3.84 -33.03
CA PRO A 259 3.42 -3.18 -33.38
C PRO A 259 3.33 -1.68 -33.10
N ASP A 260 4.49 -1.08 -32.79
CA ASP A 260 4.67 0.36 -32.54
C ASP A 260 3.89 0.94 -31.34
N GLU A 261 3.21 0.10 -30.54
CA GLU A 261 2.54 0.55 -29.33
C GLU A 261 3.53 0.72 -28.16
N SER A 262 3.43 1.85 -27.47
CA SER A 262 4.30 2.15 -26.33
C SER A 262 3.64 3.11 -25.33
N TYR A 263 4.17 3.19 -24.11
CA TYR A 263 3.88 4.32 -23.22
C TYR A 263 5.09 4.74 -22.39
N VAL A 264 5.05 5.99 -21.94
CA VAL A 264 5.94 6.49 -20.89
C VAL A 264 5.54 5.86 -19.56
N PHE A 265 6.48 5.23 -18.86
CA PHE A 265 6.22 4.56 -17.57
C PHE A 265 6.78 5.32 -16.37
N ASN A 266 7.48 6.45 -16.55
CA ASN A 266 7.96 7.27 -15.43
C ASN A 266 8.04 8.78 -15.78
N PRO A 267 8.20 9.66 -14.77
CA PRO A 267 8.28 11.11 -15.01
C PRO A 267 9.48 11.55 -15.85
N SER A 268 10.53 10.73 -15.93
CA SER A 268 11.73 11.01 -16.71
C SER A 268 11.54 10.74 -18.22
N GLY A 269 10.35 10.33 -18.65
CA GLY A 269 10.05 10.10 -20.07
C GLY A 269 10.55 8.75 -20.60
N GLN A 270 10.93 7.82 -19.73
CA GLN A 270 11.33 6.49 -20.19
C GLN A 270 10.13 5.74 -20.76
N VAL A 271 10.33 5.17 -21.94
CA VAL A 271 9.30 4.48 -22.71
C VAL A 271 9.42 2.97 -22.52
N LEU A 272 8.28 2.29 -22.39
CA LEU A 272 8.17 0.84 -22.49
C LEU A 272 7.54 0.53 -23.85
N ASP A 273 8.28 -0.22 -24.66
CA ASP A 273 7.77 -0.88 -25.86
C ASP A 273 6.84 -2.02 -25.43
N LEU A 274 5.65 -2.06 -26.01
CA LEU A 274 4.60 -2.97 -25.64
C LEU A 274 4.42 -4.08 -26.67
N GLU A 275 5.09 -4.07 -27.82
CA GLU A 275 4.82 -5.06 -28.88
C GLU A 275 4.80 -6.51 -28.33
N GLY A 276 3.66 -7.18 -28.51
CA GLY A 276 3.44 -8.55 -28.04
C GLY A 276 3.16 -8.71 -26.55
N LEU A 277 3.08 -7.62 -25.78
CA LEU A 277 2.81 -7.62 -24.34
C LEU A 277 1.31 -7.56 -24.05
N LEU A 278 0.83 -8.43 -23.17
CA LEU A 278 -0.49 -8.28 -22.56
C LEU A 278 -0.61 -6.95 -21.82
N THR A 279 -1.56 -6.14 -22.23
CA THR A 279 -1.67 -4.74 -21.84
C THR A 279 -3.12 -4.39 -21.53
N LEU A 280 -3.32 -3.58 -20.49
CA LEU A 280 -4.61 -2.96 -20.18
C LEU A 280 -4.74 -1.68 -21.00
N TYR A 281 -5.87 -1.52 -21.65
CA TYR A 281 -6.24 -0.33 -22.41
C TYR A 281 -7.47 0.32 -21.80
N ASP A 282 -7.50 1.63 -21.96
CA ASP A 282 -8.70 2.44 -21.82
C ASP A 282 -9.00 3.12 -23.18
N ALA A 283 -9.98 4.01 -23.24
CA ALA A 283 -10.37 4.73 -24.46
C ALA A 283 -9.24 5.61 -25.05
N ASN A 284 -8.22 5.95 -24.26
CA ASN A 284 -7.07 6.75 -24.67
C ASN A 284 -5.85 5.89 -25.05
N GLY A 285 -5.97 4.57 -25.08
CA GLY A 285 -4.90 3.64 -25.46
C GLY A 285 -4.34 2.84 -24.28
N PRO A 286 -3.08 2.36 -24.34
CA PRO A 286 -2.52 1.51 -23.29
C PRO A 286 -2.29 2.29 -21.99
N CYS A 287 -2.61 1.68 -20.85
CA CYS A 287 -2.59 2.31 -19.54
C CYS A 287 -2.01 1.46 -18.41
N GLY A 288 -1.80 0.16 -18.56
CA GLY A 288 -1.22 -0.66 -17.49
C GLY A 288 -0.72 -2.00 -18.01
N GLY A 289 0.14 -2.67 -17.26
CA GLY A 289 0.71 -3.93 -17.72
C GLY A 289 1.55 -4.66 -16.67
N PRO A 290 1.88 -5.95 -16.92
CA PRO A 290 2.55 -6.84 -15.97
C PRO A 290 4.04 -6.53 -15.74
N VAL A 291 4.59 -5.51 -16.42
CA VAL A 291 6.01 -5.14 -16.36
C VAL A 291 6.19 -3.84 -15.58
N LYS A 292 5.59 -2.74 -16.06
CA LYS A 292 5.58 -1.42 -15.39
C LYS A 292 4.33 -0.67 -15.83
N ASP A 293 3.56 -0.10 -14.92
CA ASP A 293 2.37 0.66 -15.31
C ASP A 293 2.69 2.00 -15.99
N SER A 294 1.78 2.46 -16.85
CA SER A 294 1.90 3.73 -17.57
C SER A 294 1.92 4.91 -16.61
N GLN A 295 2.75 5.91 -16.89
CA GLN A 295 2.85 7.13 -16.09
C GLN A 295 1.51 7.88 -16.01
N ARG A 296 0.67 7.80 -17.05
CA ARG A 296 -0.60 8.54 -17.11
C ARG A 296 -1.67 8.00 -16.15
N SER A 297 -1.58 6.74 -15.75
CA SER A 297 -2.57 6.01 -14.94
C SER A 297 -2.07 5.69 -13.55
N LYS A 298 -0.80 5.99 -13.22
CA LYS A 298 -0.24 5.77 -11.88
C LYS A 298 -1.01 6.51 -10.80
N THR A 299 -1.04 5.88 -9.62
CA THR A 299 -1.46 6.48 -8.37
C THR A 299 -0.63 7.71 -8.01
N HIS A 300 -1.21 8.58 -7.20
CA HIS A 300 -0.61 9.78 -6.66
C HIS A 300 -1.19 10.07 -5.27
N ASP A 301 -0.65 11.10 -4.62
CA ASP A 301 -1.02 11.50 -3.26
C ASP A 301 -2.53 11.67 -3.03
N ALA A 302 -3.25 12.21 -4.02
CA ALA A 302 -4.69 12.45 -3.92
C ALA A 302 -5.57 11.32 -4.48
N THR A 303 -4.97 10.19 -4.89
CA THR A 303 -5.73 9.01 -5.31
C THR A 303 -6.60 8.54 -4.14
N THR A 304 -7.88 8.29 -4.41
CA THR A 304 -8.82 7.69 -3.44
C THR A 304 -9.45 6.40 -3.96
N ARG A 305 -9.24 6.10 -5.25
CA ARG A 305 -9.85 4.95 -5.92
C ARG A 305 -8.84 4.32 -6.86
N THR A 306 -8.65 3.02 -6.75
CA THR A 306 -7.73 2.27 -7.61
C THR A 306 -8.42 1.13 -8.33
N LEU A 307 -7.98 0.87 -9.57
CA LEU A 307 -8.22 -0.39 -10.25
C LEU A 307 -6.98 -1.26 -10.08
N THR A 308 -7.18 -2.46 -9.54
CA THR A 308 -6.14 -3.47 -9.40
C THR A 308 -6.39 -4.60 -10.39
N VAL A 309 -5.35 -5.03 -11.11
CA VAL A 309 -5.41 -6.14 -12.07
C VAL A 309 -4.34 -7.18 -11.71
N LEU A 310 -4.76 -8.41 -11.46
CA LEU A 310 -3.90 -9.56 -11.25
C LEU A 310 -3.67 -10.24 -12.61
N TRP A 311 -2.43 -10.25 -13.09
CA TRP A 311 -2.04 -10.87 -14.35
C TRP A 311 -1.81 -12.37 -14.15
N GLY A 312 -2.87 -13.08 -13.79
CA GLY A 312 -2.85 -14.49 -13.44
C GLY A 312 -2.69 -15.42 -14.64
N CYS A 313 -2.18 -16.62 -14.37
CA CYS A 313 -2.02 -17.68 -15.36
C CYS A 313 -3.09 -18.76 -15.15
N GLU A 314 -3.68 -19.26 -16.23
CA GLU A 314 -4.69 -20.31 -16.20
C GLU A 314 -4.21 -21.56 -15.43
N ALA A 315 -2.95 -21.96 -15.62
CA ALA A 315 -2.34 -23.10 -14.92
C ALA A 315 -2.28 -22.96 -13.38
N PHE A 316 -2.53 -21.76 -12.85
CA PHE A 316 -2.48 -21.44 -11.42
C PHE A 316 -3.76 -20.75 -10.93
N HIS A 317 -4.91 -20.93 -11.60
CA HIS A 317 -6.16 -20.24 -11.29
C HIS A 317 -6.56 -20.30 -9.79
N SER A 318 -6.46 -21.46 -9.12
CA SER A 318 -6.75 -21.55 -7.68
C SER A 318 -5.84 -20.65 -6.82
N LEU A 319 -4.55 -20.56 -7.15
CA LEU A 319 -3.64 -19.64 -6.47
C LEU A 319 -4.04 -18.18 -6.71
N ILE A 320 -4.50 -17.85 -7.92
CA ILE A 320 -4.96 -16.50 -8.27
C ILE A 320 -6.24 -16.14 -7.52
N ASP A 321 -7.16 -17.09 -7.37
CA ASP A 321 -8.39 -16.91 -6.60
C ASP A 321 -8.09 -16.67 -5.11
N ASP A 322 -7.22 -17.48 -4.52
CA ASP A 322 -6.78 -17.31 -3.12
C ASP A 322 -6.09 -15.95 -2.92
N LEU A 323 -5.20 -15.57 -3.85
CA LEU A 323 -4.52 -14.29 -3.85
C LEU A 323 -5.53 -13.13 -3.93
N PHE A 324 -6.50 -13.22 -4.83
CA PHE A 324 -7.55 -12.23 -5.00
C PHE A 324 -8.36 -12.04 -3.71
N GLN A 325 -8.85 -13.14 -3.13
CA GLN A 325 -9.67 -13.09 -1.91
C GLN A 325 -8.87 -12.52 -0.73
N SER A 326 -7.64 -13.00 -0.53
CA SER A 326 -6.79 -12.56 0.57
C SER A 326 -6.41 -11.08 0.46
N TYR A 327 -6.15 -10.61 -0.76
CA TYR A 327 -5.87 -9.20 -1.01
C TYR A 327 -7.12 -8.34 -0.72
N CYS A 328 -8.29 -8.74 -1.24
CA CYS A 328 -9.54 -8.02 -0.96
C CYS A 328 -9.84 -7.96 0.55
N ALA A 329 -9.69 -9.08 1.26
CA ALA A 329 -9.90 -9.15 2.71
C ALA A 329 -8.97 -8.20 3.48
N ALA A 330 -7.68 -8.19 3.17
CA ALA A 330 -6.71 -7.32 3.84
C ALA A 330 -6.97 -5.82 3.59
N LEU A 331 -7.49 -5.46 2.40
CA LEU A 331 -7.93 -4.10 2.10
C LEU A 331 -9.18 -3.70 2.87
N LEU A 332 -10.17 -4.61 2.98
CA LEU A 332 -11.39 -4.39 3.77
C LEU A 332 -11.07 -4.15 5.25
N GLU A 333 -10.16 -4.94 5.83
CA GLU A 333 -9.67 -4.74 7.20
C GLU A 333 -8.96 -3.40 7.41
N SER A 334 -8.38 -2.84 6.34
CA SER A 334 -7.75 -1.51 6.34
C SER A 334 -8.74 -0.38 6.10
N GLY A 335 -10.05 -0.68 6.06
CA GLY A 335 -11.13 0.30 5.90
C GLY A 335 -11.42 0.71 4.46
N ALA A 336 -10.84 0.04 3.47
CA ALA A 336 -11.23 0.25 2.08
C ALA A 336 -12.55 -0.47 1.78
N ILE A 337 -13.25 -0.02 0.74
CA ILE A 337 -14.37 -0.73 0.12
C ILE A 337 -13.85 -1.38 -1.15
N VAL A 338 -14.14 -2.67 -1.34
CA VAL A 338 -13.68 -3.43 -2.51
C VAL A 338 -14.87 -3.91 -3.33
N GLU A 339 -14.80 -3.73 -4.65
CA GLU A 339 -15.81 -4.16 -5.61
C GLU A 339 -15.13 -4.98 -6.71
N GLU A 340 -15.53 -6.25 -6.89
CA GLU A 340 -14.99 -7.08 -7.96
C GLU A 340 -15.37 -6.53 -9.34
N VAL A 341 -14.40 -6.55 -10.26
CA VAL A 341 -14.58 -6.15 -11.66
C VAL A 341 -14.56 -7.40 -12.52
N ARG A 342 -15.63 -7.59 -13.30
CA ARG A 342 -15.73 -8.74 -14.20
C ARG A 342 -14.70 -8.62 -15.33
N CYS A 343 -13.98 -9.70 -15.58
CA CYS A 343 -13.10 -9.87 -16.73
C CYS A 343 -13.73 -10.92 -17.65
N GLY A 344 -14.09 -10.55 -18.88
CA GLY A 344 -14.68 -11.49 -19.84
C GLY A 344 -15.15 -10.86 -21.14
#